data_AF-A0A3D4P4M5-F1
#
_entry.id   AF-A0A3D4P4M5-F1
#
_cell.length_a   1.000
_cell.length_b   1.000
_cell.length_c   1.000
_cell.angle_alpha   90.00
_cell.angle_beta   90.00
_cell.angle_gamma   90.00
#
_symmetry.space_group_name_H-M   'P 1'
#
loop_
_entity.id
_entity.type
_entity.pdbx_description
1 polymer ?
#
loop_
_entity_poly.entity_id
_entity_poly.type
_entity_poly.pdbx_seq_one_letter_code
_entity_poly.pdbx_strand_id
1 'polypeptide(L)' 'MPQGGRLRLEFPEPRKKDLRILVADTGRGMSDAAKEHLFEPFHSGFENGRGLGLSIVR' A
#
# COMPACT_ATOMS: atom_id res chain seq x y z
N MET A 1 3.06 10.46 7.96
CA MET A 1 2.21 11.68 7.85
C MET A 1 2.38 12.50 9.13
N PRO A 2 3.46 13.29 9.25
CA PRO A 2 3.84 13.91 10.53
C PRO A 2 2.81 14.89 11.10
N GLN A 3 1.96 15.45 10.24
CA GLN A 3 0.91 16.42 10.60
C GLN A 3 -0.49 15.78 10.59
N GLY A 4 -0.56 14.44 10.57
CA GLY A 4 -1.79 13.70 10.29
C GLY A 4 -2.10 13.58 8.79
N GLY A 5 -3.18 12.88 8.47
CA GLY A 5 -3.65 12.65 7.11
C GLY A 5 -4.91 11.80 7.11
N ARG A 6 -5.44 11.48 5.93
CA ARG A 6 -6.65 10.68 5.79
C ARG A 6 -6.32 9.32 5.21
N LEU A 7 -6.75 8.26 5.90
CA LEU A 7 -6.85 6.92 5.36
C LEU A 7 -8.30 6.69 4.94
N ARG A 8 -8.50 6.04 3.79
CA ARG A 8 -9.80 5.68 3.27
C ARG A 8 -9.82 4.21 2.90
N LEU A 9 -10.90 3.55 3.32
CA LEU A 9 -11.24 2.18 2.98
C LEU A 9 -12.56 2.22 2.22
N GLU A 10 -12.57 1.66 1.02
CA GLU A 10 -13.78 1.55 0.21
C GLU A 10 -14.00 0.09 -0.19
N PHE A 11 -15.26 -0.30 -0.29
CA PHE A 11 -15.70 -1.63 -0.71
C PHE A 11 -16.59 -1.45 -1.95
N PRO A 12 -16.00 -1.32 -3.15
CA PRO A 12 -16.78 -1.15 -4.37
C PRO A 12 -17.71 -2.33 -4.60
N GLU A 13 -18.79 -2.09 -5.35
CA GLU A 13 -19.71 -3.14 -5.78
C GLU A 13 -18.94 -4.34 -6.37
N PRO A 14 -19.21 -5.56 -5.89
CA PRO A 14 -18.56 -6.76 -6.38
C PRO A 14 -18.70 -6.88 -7.90
N ARG A 15 -17.62 -7.27 -8.58
CA ARG A 15 -17.68 -7.58 -10.01
C ARG A 15 -17.71 -9.09 -10.17
N LYS A 16 -18.81 -9.64 -10.70
CA LYS A 16 -19.00 -11.09 -10.93
C LYS A 16 -18.56 -11.95 -9.73
N LYS A 17 -17.32 -12.47 -9.75
CA LYS A 17 -16.76 -13.39 -8.74
C LYS A 17 -15.64 -12.76 -7.89
N ASP A 18 -15.43 -11.45 -7.99
CA ASP A 18 -14.33 -10.76 -7.32
C ASP A 18 -14.87 -9.78 -6.25
N LEU A 19 -14.36 -9.89 -5.03
CA LEU A 19 -14.46 -8.85 -4.01
C LEU A 19 -13.30 -7.85 -4.20
N ARG A 20 -13.60 -6.56 -4.11
CA ARG A 20 -12.59 -5.51 -4.19
C ARG A 20 -12.56 -4.73 -2.89
N ILE A 21 -11.35 -4.50 -2.38
CA ILE A 21 -11.09 -3.61 -1.25
C ILE A 21 -10.11 -2.55 -1.76
N LEU A 22 -10.48 -1.28 -1.62
CA LEU A 22 -9.61 -0.17 -1.99
C LEU A 22 -9.10 0.50 -0.71
N VAL A 23 -7.78 0.61 -0.61
CA VAL A 23 -7.08 1.30 0.48
C VAL A 23 -6.36 2.51 -0.11
N ALA A 24 -6.64 3.70 0.39
CA ALA A 24 -6.03 4.95 -0.07
C ALA A 24 -5.60 5.84 1.09
N ASP A 25 -4.53 6.60 0.88
CA ASP A 25 -4.01 7.57 1.85
C ASP A 25 -3.64 8.91 1.20
N THR A 26 -3.55 9.96 2.00
CA THR A 26 -3.11 11.31 1.56
C THR A 26 -1.66 11.59 1.93
N GLY A 27 -0.82 10.56 2.01
CA GLY A 27 0.58 10.66 2.33
C GLY A 27 1.42 11.20 1.17
N ARG A 28 2.74 11.14 1.33
CA ARG A 28 3.71 11.66 0.35
C ARG A 28 3.74 10.89 -0.98
N GLY A 29 2.96 9.81 -1.11
CA GLY A 29 3.01 8.89 -2.24
C GLY A 29 4.30 8.06 -2.29
N MET A 30 4.54 7.46 -3.45
CA MET A 30 5.71 6.63 -3.75
C MET A 30 6.37 7.11 -5.04
N SER A 31 7.71 7.10 -5.09
CA SER A 31 8.46 7.28 -6.34
C SER A 31 8.23 6.09 -7.28
N ASP A 32 8.53 6.26 -8.57
CA ASP A 32 8.33 5.17 -9.55
C ASP A 32 9.24 3.97 -9.25
N ALA A 33 10.50 4.20 -8.87
CA ALA A 33 11.39 3.14 -8.41
C ALA A 33 10.82 2.37 -7.19
N ALA A 34 10.16 3.06 -6.26
CA ALA A 34 9.53 2.40 -5.11
C ALA A 34 8.29 1.57 -5.51
N LYS A 35 7.56 1.97 -6.57
CA LYS A 35 6.43 1.20 -7.11
C LYS A 35 6.89 -0.07 -7.82
N GLU A 36 8.00 -0.03 -8.54
CA GLU A 36 8.58 -1.19 -9.24
C GLU A 36 8.94 -2.31 -8.27
N HIS A 37 9.56 -1.96 -7.14
CA HIS A 37 9.99 -2.91 -6.12
C HIS A 37 8.99 -3.10 -4.97
N LEU A 38 7.73 -2.68 -5.15
CA LEU A 38 6.74 -2.57 -4.07
C LEU A 38 6.44 -3.91 -3.37
N PHE A 39 6.49 -5.00 -4.13
CA PHE A 39 6.19 -6.36 -3.66
C PHE A 39 7.45 -7.21 -3.44
N GLU A 40 8.65 -6.61 -3.52
CA GLU A 40 9.90 -7.32 -3.29
C GLU A 40 10.17 -7.49 -1.78
N PRO A 41 10.47 -8.72 -1.32
CA PRO A 41 10.81 -8.95 0.09
C PRO A 41 12.05 -8.14 0.50
N PHE A 42 12.02 -7.63 1.73
CA PHE A 42 13.09 -6.85 2.36
C PHE A 42 13.36 -5.48 1.73
N HIS A 43 12.57 -5.07 0.74
CA HIS A 43 12.62 -3.71 0.19
C HIS A 43 11.73 -2.76 1.02
N SER A 44 12.35 -1.83 1.76
CA SER A 44 11.66 -0.92 2.67
C SER A 44 12.17 0.52 2.54
N GLY A 45 11.26 1.47 2.34
CA GLY A 45 11.55 2.91 2.41
C GLY A 45 11.47 3.51 3.82
N PHE A 46 11.48 2.67 4.87
CA PHE A 46 11.34 3.05 6.27
C PHE A 46 12.48 2.47 7.11
N GLU A 47 13.10 3.31 7.96
CA GLU A 47 14.29 2.95 8.76
C GLU A 47 14.09 1.73 9.68
N ASN A 48 12.88 1.54 10.23
CA ASN A 48 12.59 0.44 11.17
C ASN A 48 11.67 -0.65 10.58
N GLY A 49 11.49 -0.67 9.25
CA GLY A 49 10.65 -1.65 8.58
C GLY A 49 11.39 -2.95 8.26
N ARG A 50 10.80 -4.12 8.56
CA ARG A 50 11.36 -5.44 8.15
C ARG A 50 11.26 -5.70 6.63
N GLY A 51 10.61 -4.82 5.87
CA GLY A 51 10.45 -4.94 4.41
C GLY A 51 9.61 -6.12 3.92
N LEU A 52 8.78 -6.74 4.78
CA LEU A 52 7.93 -7.87 4.40
C LEU A 52 6.47 -7.48 4.09
N GLY A 53 6.08 -6.23 4.36
CA GLY A 53 4.68 -5.83 4.46
C GLY A 53 3.82 -6.16 3.25
N LEU A 54 4.22 -5.71 2.06
CA LEU A 54 3.44 -5.93 0.84
C LEU A 54 3.77 -7.26 0.15
N SER A 55 4.98 -7.80 0.35
CA SER A 55 5.39 -9.07 -0.25
C SER A 55 4.54 -10.27 0.23
N ILE A 56 3.89 -10.17 1.38
CA ILE A 56 3.02 -11.23 1.94
C ILE A 56 1.53 -11.09 1.57
N VAL A 57 1.12 -9.99 0.96
CA VAL A 57 -0.29 -9.68 0.64
C VAL A 57 -0.61 -9.96 -0.85
N ARG A 58 0.36 -10.46 -1.62
CA ARG A 58 0.19 -10.80 -3.04
C ARG A 58 -0.68 -12.03 -3.24
#